data_AF-A0A328S238-F1
#
_entry.id   AF-A0A328S238-F1
#
_cell.length_a   1.000
_cell.length_b   1.000
_cell.length_c   1.000
_cell.angle_alpha   90.00
_cell.angle_beta   90.00
_cell.angle_gamma   90.00
#
_symmetry.space_group_name_H-M   'P 1'
#
loop_
_entity.id
_entity.type
_entity.pdbx_description
1 polymer ?
#
loop_
_entity_poly.entity_id
_entity_poly.type
_entity_poly.pdbx_seq_one_letter_code
_entity_poly.pdbx_strand_id
1 'polypeptide(L)'
;MLISEDSKEYKLFNENKTYDFDEFTFHGNHIKGELLLTHDEYHGSLLITQCNGMDTLQFVQGFPKMYYYENQVLDSKGVKLYEKLDGTCICLYKLYDENNQLIEYVPKTRQKAILEKHFLEMFNLCDIEHITSVDEDIESLYFEMYGILNHHTIKHIKTYIDLALIGAYNGKTFLNDEEINEISQKILIQKPRHIGTIIPKENTYKLELNDKYYEKTQEFNNREENTVDDILGIIKEYLDEINKINVNQKGFIKYEGVVLRNGREYIKSKPQSYFEASGRNVLGVSKQEVKKEIHKILDEKSDLILEKYDERVIIDEININLEEEYDKTDVYNPRVQRMILKQLHLFVETLPSKSLQNTVNDLVEQKPGLKIGEYMKIFADENPLLKHKSRLVYNMILKKIQ
;
A
#
# COMPACT_ATOMS: atom_id res chain seq x y z
N MET A 1 7.21 -5.33 19.96
CA MET A 1 8.00 -4.88 21.12
C MET A 1 7.08 -4.27 22.17
N LEU A 2 7.12 -4.78 23.41
CA LEU A 2 6.40 -4.20 24.53
C LEU A 2 7.01 -2.85 24.95
N ILE A 3 6.17 -1.90 25.34
CA ILE A 3 6.56 -0.55 25.77
C ILE A 3 5.91 -0.20 27.11
N SER A 4 6.33 0.92 27.71
CA SER A 4 5.69 1.48 28.91
C SER A 4 4.78 2.66 28.58
N GLU A 5 3.84 2.99 29.48
CA GLU A 5 2.97 4.17 29.35
C GLU A 5 3.75 5.50 29.36
N ASP A 6 4.95 5.52 29.93
CA ASP A 6 5.82 6.70 29.93
C ASP A 6 6.58 6.92 28.61
N SER A 7 6.52 5.94 27.70
CA SER A 7 7.26 5.97 26.44
C SER A 7 6.80 7.08 25.50
N LYS A 8 7.70 7.52 24.62
CA LYS A 8 7.39 8.51 23.57
C LYS A 8 6.26 7.99 22.67
N GLU A 9 6.29 6.70 22.37
CA GLU A 9 5.32 6.03 21.51
C GLU A 9 3.92 6.03 22.14
N TYR A 10 3.78 5.73 23.43
CA TYR A 10 2.47 5.81 24.09
C TYR A 10 1.90 7.24 24.09
N LYS A 11 2.74 8.23 24.37
CA LYS A 11 2.34 9.65 24.35
C LYS A 11 1.89 10.10 22.96
N LEU A 12 2.55 9.60 21.92
CA LEU A 12 2.20 9.88 20.53
C LEU A 12 0.74 9.52 20.23
N PHE A 13 0.23 8.37 20.70
CA PHE A 13 -1.17 7.98 20.46
C PHE A 13 -2.16 8.88 21.21
N ASN A 14 -1.82 9.30 22.43
CA ASN A 14 -2.67 10.20 23.21
C ASN A 14 -2.78 11.62 22.63
N GLU A 15 -1.79 12.06 21.86
CA GLU A 15 -1.69 13.42 21.32
C GLU A 15 -2.25 13.55 19.90
N ASN A 16 -2.60 12.44 19.25
CA ASN A 16 -2.86 12.41 17.81
C ASN A 16 -4.17 11.69 17.46
N LYS A 17 -4.60 11.86 16.20
CA LYS A 17 -5.81 11.18 15.71
C LYS A 17 -5.53 9.69 15.51
N THR A 18 -6.30 8.87 16.21
CA THR A 18 -6.23 7.41 16.15
C THR A 18 -7.55 6.81 15.67
N TYR A 19 -7.50 5.52 15.33
CA TYR A 19 -8.66 4.67 15.10
C TYR A 19 -8.57 3.44 16.00
N ASP A 20 -9.61 3.19 16.79
CA ASP A 20 -9.68 2.00 17.63
C ASP A 20 -9.95 0.76 16.79
N PHE A 21 -9.22 -0.32 17.07
CA PHE A 21 -9.47 -1.63 16.48
C PHE A 21 -9.74 -2.69 17.55
N ASP A 22 -10.57 -3.67 17.17
CA ASP A 22 -10.97 -4.84 17.96
C ASP A 22 -11.13 -5.99 16.95
N GLU A 23 -10.04 -6.74 16.74
CA GLU A 23 -9.88 -7.65 15.60
C GLU A 23 -9.31 -9.02 16.03
N PHE A 24 -9.60 -10.07 15.25
CA PHE A 24 -9.03 -11.41 15.46
C PHE A 24 -7.98 -11.70 14.39
N THR A 25 -6.79 -12.10 14.80
CA THR A 25 -5.72 -12.51 13.88
C THR A 25 -6.07 -13.81 13.14
N PHE A 26 -5.24 -14.19 12.17
CA PHE A 26 -5.45 -15.42 11.40
C PHE A 26 -5.35 -16.69 12.25
N HIS A 27 -4.51 -16.71 13.28
CA HIS A 27 -4.48 -17.81 14.25
C HIS A 27 -5.51 -17.69 15.39
N GLY A 28 -6.41 -16.70 15.32
CA GLY A 28 -7.51 -16.52 16.27
C GLY A 28 -7.13 -15.79 17.55
N ASN A 29 -5.97 -15.12 17.60
CA ASN A 29 -5.62 -14.25 18.71
C ASN A 29 -6.48 -12.98 18.66
N HIS A 30 -7.04 -12.59 19.79
CA HIS A 30 -7.87 -11.40 19.90
C HIS A 30 -7.02 -10.19 20.27
N ILE A 31 -6.94 -9.18 19.39
CA ILE A 31 -6.16 -7.97 19.65
C ILE A 31 -7.07 -6.73 19.71
N LYS A 32 -6.75 -5.83 20.63
CA LYS A 32 -7.38 -4.51 20.74
C LYS A 32 -6.33 -3.43 20.87
N GLY A 33 -6.64 -2.25 20.36
CA GLY A 33 -5.72 -1.13 20.43
C GLY A 33 -6.12 0.01 19.51
N GLU A 34 -5.12 0.82 19.18
CA GLU A 34 -5.28 2.03 18.38
C GLU A 34 -4.33 2.00 17.17
N LEU A 35 -4.79 2.55 16.05
CA LEU A 35 -4.02 2.76 14.83
C LEU A 35 -3.82 4.25 14.60
N LEU A 36 -2.58 4.66 14.34
CA LEU A 36 -2.23 6.07 14.18
C LEU A 36 -2.49 6.56 12.73
N LEU A 37 -3.26 7.64 12.60
CA LEU A 37 -3.65 8.22 11.31
C LEU A 37 -2.81 9.44 10.89
N THR A 38 -1.85 9.87 11.71
CA THR A 38 -1.01 11.05 11.42
C THR A 38 -0.07 10.82 10.24
N HIS A 39 0.27 11.89 9.52
CA HIS A 39 0.96 11.83 8.21
C HIS A 39 2.47 11.97 8.33
N ASP A 40 3.01 11.68 9.51
CA ASP A 40 4.43 11.77 9.84
C ASP A 40 5.10 10.40 9.75
N GLU A 41 6.27 10.26 10.38
CA GLU A 41 7.06 9.03 10.38
C GLU A 41 6.36 7.84 11.03
N TYR A 42 5.24 8.06 11.73
CA TYR A 42 4.50 7.05 12.47
C TYR A 42 3.19 6.63 11.79
N HIS A 43 2.91 7.11 10.57
CA HIS A 43 1.66 6.77 9.88
C HIS A 43 1.44 5.26 9.76
N GLY A 44 0.27 4.77 10.19
CA GLY A 44 -0.06 3.35 10.18
C GLY A 44 0.64 2.52 11.25
N SER A 45 1.23 3.15 12.27
CA SER A 45 1.69 2.44 13.48
C SER A 45 0.51 1.93 14.30
N LEU A 46 0.72 0.84 15.04
CA LEU A 46 -0.25 0.28 15.98
C LEU A 46 0.25 0.43 17.41
N LEU A 47 -0.69 0.73 18.31
CA LEU A 47 -0.56 0.52 19.74
C LEU A 47 -1.57 -0.56 20.14
N ILE A 48 -1.11 -1.81 20.24
CA ILE A 48 -1.91 -2.88 20.82
C ILE A 48 -1.89 -2.66 22.32
N THR A 49 -3.06 -2.64 22.95
CA THR A 49 -3.24 -2.44 24.39
C THR A 49 -3.70 -3.71 25.09
N GLN A 50 -4.33 -4.63 24.35
CA GLN A 50 -4.72 -5.95 24.86
C GLN A 50 -4.50 -7.04 23.82
N CYS A 51 -4.05 -8.21 24.29
CA CYS A 51 -3.95 -9.45 23.53
C CYS A 51 -4.61 -10.58 24.32
N ASN A 52 -5.57 -11.29 23.70
CA ASN A 52 -6.34 -12.37 24.32
C ASN A 52 -6.99 -12.00 25.66
N GLY A 53 -7.44 -10.74 25.78
CA GLY A 53 -8.06 -10.19 26.99
C GLY A 53 -7.08 -9.82 28.12
N MET A 54 -5.77 -10.00 27.90
CA MET A 54 -4.71 -9.60 28.82
C MET A 54 -4.15 -8.25 28.38
N ASP A 55 -3.82 -7.39 29.35
CA ASP A 55 -3.18 -6.10 29.05
C ASP A 55 -1.78 -6.34 28.46
N THR A 56 -1.54 -5.81 27.28
CA THR A 56 -0.31 -6.02 26.51
C THR A 56 -0.03 -4.75 25.74
N LEU A 57 0.87 -3.91 26.27
CA LEU A 57 1.20 -2.63 25.64
C LEU A 57 2.30 -2.84 24.60
N GLN A 58 1.91 -3.15 23.38
CA GLN A 58 2.83 -3.40 22.28
C GLN A 58 2.76 -2.30 21.23
N PHE A 59 3.93 -1.78 20.85
CA PHE A 59 4.04 -0.84 19.74
C PHE A 59 4.55 -1.56 18.48
N VAL A 60 3.87 -1.32 17.37
CA VAL A 60 4.28 -1.72 16.02
C VAL A 60 4.44 -0.44 15.21
N GLN A 61 5.69 -0.06 14.94
CA GLN A 61 6.01 1.08 14.09
C GLN A 61 5.40 0.87 12.69
N GLY A 62 4.95 1.94 12.03
CA GLY A 62 4.54 1.95 10.63
C GLY A 62 5.71 2.16 9.67
N PHE A 63 5.51 1.92 8.36
CA PHE A 63 6.57 2.15 7.38
C PHE A 63 6.91 3.65 7.34
N PRO A 64 8.19 4.04 7.38
CA PRO A 64 8.57 5.44 7.38
C PRO A 64 8.08 6.12 6.10
N LYS A 65 7.61 7.36 6.25
CA LYS A 65 7.15 8.16 5.12
C LYS A 65 8.29 8.40 4.13
N MET A 66 8.00 8.20 2.85
CA MET A 66 8.91 8.53 1.75
C MET A 66 8.62 9.95 1.26
N TYR A 67 9.64 10.80 1.29
CA TYR A 67 9.51 12.21 0.91
C TYR A 67 10.03 12.45 -0.51
N TYR A 68 9.53 13.50 -1.16
CA TYR A 68 10.24 14.04 -2.32
C TYR A 68 11.52 14.72 -1.84
N TYR A 69 12.49 14.89 -2.73
CA TYR A 69 13.73 15.57 -2.38
C TYR A 69 13.47 17.05 -2.04
N GLU A 70 13.91 17.49 -0.87
CA GLU A 70 13.77 18.86 -0.36
C GLU A 70 15.14 19.41 0.10
N ASN A 71 16.15 19.39 -0.78
CA ASN A 71 17.51 19.90 -0.48
C ASN A 71 18.28 19.14 0.61
N GLN A 72 17.98 17.86 0.82
CA GLN A 72 18.69 17.00 1.77
C GLN A 72 20.11 16.70 1.28
N VAL A 73 21.05 16.47 2.21
CA VAL A 73 22.42 16.07 1.87
C VAL A 73 22.43 14.57 1.55
N LEU A 74 22.96 14.19 0.39
CA LEU A 74 23.13 12.78 0.03
C LEU A 74 24.33 12.17 0.76
N ASP A 75 24.24 10.87 1.04
CA ASP A 75 25.29 10.08 1.65
C ASP A 75 26.55 10.12 0.78
N SER A 76 27.67 10.43 1.41
CA SER A 76 28.99 10.48 0.79
C SER A 76 29.44 9.15 0.17
N LYS A 77 28.89 8.01 0.62
CA LYS A 77 29.15 6.68 0.03
C LYS A 77 28.36 6.43 -1.26
N GLY A 78 27.45 7.32 -1.61
CA GLY A 78 26.54 7.19 -2.73
C GLY A 78 25.19 6.62 -2.36
N VAL A 79 24.23 6.86 -3.26
CA VAL A 79 22.81 6.63 -3.01
C VAL A 79 22.28 5.66 -4.06
N LYS A 80 21.83 4.48 -3.60
CA LYS A 80 21.28 3.46 -4.48
C LYS A 80 19.85 3.80 -4.87
N LEU A 81 19.52 3.58 -6.14
CA LEU A 81 18.22 3.79 -6.74
C LEU A 81 17.54 2.45 -6.95
N TYR A 82 16.42 2.25 -6.29
CA TYR A 82 15.58 1.07 -6.43
C TYR A 82 14.31 1.40 -7.19
N GLU A 83 13.80 0.44 -7.96
CA GLU A 83 12.50 0.54 -8.61
C GLU A 83 11.42 0.81 -7.57
N LYS A 84 10.65 1.89 -7.77
CA LYS A 84 9.44 2.10 -6.99
C LYS A 84 8.36 1.19 -7.57
N LEU A 85 8.11 0.08 -6.88
CA LEU A 85 7.01 -0.81 -7.19
C LEU A 85 5.67 -0.12 -6.86
N ASP A 86 4.66 -0.38 -7.69
CA ASP A 86 3.29 0.11 -7.53
C ASP A 86 2.41 -1.08 -7.14
N GLY A 87 2.19 -1.22 -5.84
CA GLY A 87 1.41 -2.28 -5.22
C GLY A 87 0.92 -1.86 -3.82
N THR A 88 0.81 -2.85 -2.93
CA THR A 88 0.33 -2.62 -1.55
C THR A 88 1.45 -2.92 -0.57
N CYS A 89 1.75 -1.96 0.31
CA CYS A 89 2.69 -2.15 1.40
C CYS A 89 2.10 -3.08 2.46
N ILE A 90 2.74 -4.24 2.67
CA ILE A 90 2.39 -5.22 3.69
C ILE A 90 3.45 -5.17 4.79
N CYS A 91 3.03 -4.95 6.03
CA CYS A 91 3.88 -5.11 7.20
C CYS A 91 3.59 -6.47 7.83
N LEU A 92 4.62 -7.27 8.07
CA LEU A 92 4.54 -8.48 8.89
C LEU A 92 5.21 -8.18 10.22
N TYR A 93 4.45 -8.13 11.31
CA TYR A 93 4.95 -7.82 12.65
C TYR A 93 4.83 -9.00 13.60
N LYS A 94 5.73 -9.05 14.58
CA LYS A 94 5.67 -10.00 15.69
C LYS A 94 4.58 -9.62 16.68
N LEU A 95 3.63 -10.49 16.97
CA LEU A 95 2.65 -10.32 18.05
C LEU A 95 3.18 -11.02 19.31
N TYR A 96 3.19 -10.29 20.42
CA TYR A 96 3.61 -10.79 21.71
C TYR A 96 2.43 -10.92 22.67
N ASP A 97 2.52 -11.86 23.61
CA ASP A 97 1.61 -11.93 24.76
C ASP A 97 2.08 -11.01 25.92
N GLU A 98 1.37 -11.04 27.05
CA GLU A 98 1.70 -10.24 28.24
C GLU A 98 3.04 -10.62 28.89
N ASN A 99 3.58 -11.80 28.56
CA ASN A 99 4.85 -12.33 29.05
C ASN A 99 5.99 -12.11 28.05
N ASN A 100 5.77 -11.25 27.04
CA ASN A 100 6.71 -10.96 25.96
C ASN A 100 7.13 -12.21 25.15
N GLN A 101 6.26 -13.22 25.07
CA GLN A 101 6.45 -14.39 24.21
C GLN A 101 5.86 -14.10 22.85
N LEU A 102 6.63 -14.38 21.79
CA LEU A 102 6.13 -14.31 20.41
C LEU A 102 5.08 -15.41 20.20
N ILE A 103 3.86 -15.02 19.83
CA ILE A 103 2.74 -15.94 19.58
C ILE A 103 2.33 -16.04 18.11
N GLU A 104 2.58 -15.00 17.30
CA GLU A 104 2.20 -14.99 15.89
C GLU A 104 2.99 -13.96 15.09
N TYR A 105 3.19 -14.21 13.79
CA TYR A 105 3.57 -13.18 12.82
C TYR A 105 2.30 -12.71 12.10
N VAL A 106 1.92 -11.46 12.32
CA VAL A 106 0.63 -10.92 11.85
C VAL A 106 0.88 -9.99 10.65
N PRO A 107 0.34 -10.30 9.47
CA PRO A 107 0.41 -9.39 8.34
C PRO A 107 -0.65 -8.29 8.49
N LYS A 108 -0.33 -7.07 8.02
CA LYS A 108 -1.24 -5.92 7.97
C LYS A 108 -0.97 -5.04 6.75
N THR A 109 -1.97 -4.31 6.29
CA THR A 109 -1.76 -3.13 5.43
C THR A 109 -1.46 -1.90 6.29
N ARG A 110 -1.37 -0.71 5.67
CA ARG A 110 -1.07 0.53 6.38
C ARG A 110 -2.17 0.92 7.38
N GLN A 111 -3.44 0.83 6.99
CA GLN A 111 -4.59 1.37 7.73
C GLN A 111 -5.45 0.32 8.45
N LYS A 112 -4.92 -0.88 8.66
CA LYS A 112 -5.59 -1.99 9.35
C LYS A 112 -4.65 -2.67 10.32
N ALA A 113 -5.14 -3.27 11.41
CA ALA A 113 -4.26 -3.97 12.36
C ALA A 113 -3.95 -5.41 11.92
N ILE A 114 -4.86 -6.00 11.13
CA ILE A 114 -4.70 -7.29 10.46
C ILE A 114 -4.95 -7.19 8.95
N LEU A 115 -4.41 -8.11 8.17
CA LEU A 115 -4.62 -8.14 6.74
C LEU A 115 -6.06 -8.56 6.38
N GLU A 116 -6.73 -7.75 5.56
CA GLU A 116 -8.07 -8.07 5.03
C GLU A 116 -8.06 -9.38 4.23
N LYS A 117 -9.19 -10.10 4.22
CA LYS A 117 -9.29 -11.45 3.67
C LYS A 117 -8.76 -11.58 2.23
N HIS A 118 -9.13 -10.66 1.34
CA HIS A 118 -8.71 -10.71 -0.06
C HIS A 118 -7.19 -10.44 -0.23
N PHE A 119 -6.60 -9.56 0.59
CA PHE A 119 -5.16 -9.36 0.61
C PHE A 119 -4.45 -10.57 1.23
N LEU A 120 -5.04 -11.21 2.25
CA LEU A 120 -4.52 -12.44 2.83
C LEU A 120 -4.54 -13.60 1.84
N GLU A 121 -5.61 -13.74 1.05
CA GLU A 121 -5.67 -14.69 -0.05
C GLU A 121 -4.54 -14.46 -1.06
N MET A 122 -4.26 -13.20 -1.44
CA MET A 122 -3.14 -12.87 -2.32
C MET A 122 -1.77 -13.10 -1.66
N PHE A 123 -1.62 -12.74 -0.39
CA PHE A 123 -0.38 -12.91 0.37
C PHE A 123 -0.01 -14.39 0.51
N ASN A 124 -1.00 -15.26 0.72
CA ASN A 124 -0.81 -16.72 0.80
C ASN A 124 -0.46 -17.37 -0.55
N LEU A 125 -0.58 -16.65 -1.67
CA LEU A 125 -0.10 -17.10 -2.98
C LEU A 125 1.38 -16.76 -3.22
N CYS A 126 1.96 -15.91 -2.38
CA CYS A 126 3.39 -15.57 -2.43
C CYS A 126 4.23 -16.63 -1.73
N ASP A 127 5.52 -16.69 -2.06
CA ASP A 127 6.48 -17.56 -1.38
C ASP A 127 6.87 -16.96 -0.03
N ILE A 128 6.16 -17.35 1.04
CA ILE A 128 6.32 -16.77 2.39
C ILE A 128 6.91 -17.75 3.41
N GLU A 129 7.24 -18.97 3.00
CA GLU A 129 7.64 -20.07 3.90
C GLU A 129 8.88 -19.72 4.73
N HIS A 130 9.81 -18.98 4.13
CA HIS A 130 11.09 -18.62 4.74
C HIS A 130 11.03 -17.33 5.57
N ILE A 131 9.92 -16.60 5.61
CA ILE A 131 9.84 -15.33 6.34
C ILE A 131 9.98 -15.54 7.85
N THR A 132 9.51 -16.69 8.36
CA THR A 132 9.57 -17.02 9.79
C THR A 132 10.99 -17.34 10.28
N SER A 133 11.99 -17.46 9.39
CA SER A 133 13.39 -17.69 9.77
C SER A 133 14.17 -16.39 10.06
N VAL A 134 13.47 -15.26 10.18
CA VAL A 134 14.08 -13.97 10.49
C VAL A 134 14.63 -13.93 11.93
N ASP A 135 15.70 -13.16 12.15
CA ASP A 135 16.34 -13.03 13.46
C ASP A 135 15.34 -12.56 14.54
N GLU A 136 15.55 -12.99 15.79
CA GLU A 136 14.68 -12.67 16.94
C GLU A 136 14.55 -11.16 17.19
N ASP A 137 15.56 -10.36 16.84
CA ASP A 137 15.56 -8.91 17.06
C ASP A 137 14.78 -8.11 15.99
N ILE A 138 14.39 -8.75 14.88
CA ILE A 138 13.59 -8.08 13.83
C ILE A 138 12.13 -8.03 14.26
N GLU A 139 11.63 -6.83 14.53
CA GLU A 139 10.28 -6.59 15.04
C GLU A 139 9.22 -6.56 13.93
N SER A 140 9.59 -6.05 12.76
CA SER A 140 8.71 -6.00 11.61
C SER A 140 9.47 -6.02 10.28
N LEU A 141 8.84 -6.64 9.28
CA LEU A 141 9.29 -6.69 7.89
C LEU A 141 8.27 -5.98 7.01
N TYR A 142 8.75 -5.22 6.03
CA TYR A 142 7.90 -4.52 5.09
C TYR A 142 8.14 -5.00 3.69
N PHE A 143 7.05 -5.34 3.03
CA PHE A 143 7.04 -5.81 1.67
C PHE A 143 6.18 -4.88 0.81
N GLU A 144 6.57 -4.70 -0.45
CA GLU A 144 5.60 -4.33 -1.46
C GLU A 144 5.04 -5.62 -2.06
N MET A 145 3.73 -5.85 -1.92
CA MET A 145 3.03 -6.91 -2.63
C MET A 145 2.55 -6.36 -3.99
N TYR A 146 2.97 -6.96 -5.09
CA TYR A 146 2.75 -6.41 -6.43
C TYR A 146 2.52 -7.52 -7.46
N GLY A 147 1.77 -7.22 -8.53
CA GLY A 147 1.51 -8.19 -9.60
C GLY A 147 0.22 -7.89 -10.37
N ILE A 148 -0.16 -8.84 -11.23
CA ILE A 148 -1.43 -8.80 -11.98
C ILE A 148 -2.62 -8.86 -11.02
N LEU A 149 -2.55 -9.65 -9.95
CA LEU A 149 -3.64 -9.75 -8.96
C LEU A 149 -3.78 -8.49 -8.10
N ASN A 150 -2.66 -7.84 -7.76
CA ASN A 150 -2.65 -6.58 -7.02
C ASN A 150 -2.31 -5.39 -7.94
N HIS A 151 -3.14 -5.19 -8.96
CA HIS A 151 -2.91 -4.19 -9.99
C HIS A 151 -3.35 -2.79 -9.55
N HIS A 152 -2.41 -1.85 -9.52
CA HIS A 152 -2.67 -0.43 -9.26
C HIS A 152 -2.68 0.38 -10.57
N THR A 153 -1.68 1.23 -10.79
CA THR A 153 -1.51 2.08 -11.98
C THR A 153 -0.66 1.36 -13.03
N ILE A 154 0.38 0.65 -12.57
CA ILE A 154 1.36 -0.01 -13.42
C ILE A 154 1.01 -1.48 -13.62
N LYS A 155 1.10 -1.90 -14.88
CA LYS A 155 0.85 -3.28 -15.29
C LYS A 155 2.10 -4.14 -15.13
N HIS A 156 2.17 -4.90 -14.03
CA HIS A 156 3.20 -5.92 -13.80
C HIS A 156 2.95 -7.21 -14.58
N ILE A 157 2.87 -7.13 -15.91
CA ILE A 157 2.37 -8.23 -16.79
C ILE A 157 3.14 -9.56 -16.71
N LYS A 158 4.34 -9.57 -16.10
CA LYS A 158 5.18 -10.76 -15.93
C LYS A 158 5.10 -11.38 -14.54
N THR A 159 4.47 -10.69 -13.59
CA THR A 159 4.40 -11.08 -12.19
C THR A 159 2.94 -11.30 -11.83
N TYR A 160 2.55 -12.55 -11.54
CA TYR A 160 1.17 -12.85 -11.19
C TYR A 160 0.79 -12.19 -9.85
N ILE A 161 1.56 -12.49 -8.81
CA ILE A 161 1.59 -11.83 -7.49
C ILE A 161 2.93 -12.21 -6.86
N ASP A 162 3.59 -11.27 -6.18
CA ASP A 162 4.86 -11.51 -5.51
C ASP A 162 5.10 -10.46 -4.40
N LEU A 163 6.08 -10.71 -3.53
CA LEU A 163 6.57 -9.80 -2.50
C LEU A 163 7.97 -9.30 -2.84
N ALA A 164 8.22 -8.02 -2.57
CA ALA A 164 9.56 -7.46 -2.56
C ALA A 164 9.86 -6.84 -1.19
N LEU A 165 10.97 -7.23 -0.55
CA LEU A 165 11.37 -6.66 0.74
C LEU A 165 11.83 -5.21 0.58
N ILE A 166 11.05 -4.27 1.12
CA ILE A 166 11.29 -2.82 1.03
C ILE A 166 11.81 -2.20 2.31
N GLY A 167 11.74 -2.89 3.46
CA GLY A 167 12.20 -2.37 4.74
C GLY A 167 12.06 -3.35 5.90
N ALA A 168 12.64 -2.99 7.04
CA ALA A 168 12.55 -3.76 8.28
C ALA A 168 12.92 -2.87 9.47
N TYR A 169 12.36 -3.18 10.64
CA TYR A 169 12.80 -2.63 11.92
C TYR A 169 13.50 -3.70 12.76
N ASN A 170 14.67 -3.36 13.31
CA ASN A 170 15.25 -4.04 14.46
C ASN A 170 14.99 -3.16 15.70
N GLY A 171 14.13 -3.63 16.60
CA GLY A 171 13.58 -2.78 17.67
C GLY A 171 12.93 -1.51 17.09
N LYS A 172 13.47 -0.34 17.48
CA LYS A 172 13.02 0.98 16.99
C LYS A 172 13.81 1.50 15.78
N THR A 173 14.82 0.76 15.34
CA THR A 173 15.76 1.21 14.31
C THR A 173 15.35 0.69 12.94
N PHE A 174 15.05 1.61 12.01
CA PHE A 174 14.85 1.24 10.62
C PHE A 174 16.19 0.88 9.98
N LEU A 175 16.23 -0.27 9.31
CA LEU A 175 17.47 -0.84 8.79
C LEU A 175 17.93 -0.17 7.48
N ASN A 176 19.24 -0.11 7.30
CA ASN A 176 19.87 0.41 6.09
C ASN A 176 19.90 -0.65 4.97
N ASP A 177 20.35 -0.26 3.77
CA ASP A 177 20.29 -1.14 2.60
C ASP A 177 21.12 -2.44 2.69
N GLU A 178 22.26 -2.41 3.39
CA GLU A 178 23.13 -3.57 3.59
C GLU A 178 22.44 -4.57 4.52
N GLU A 179 21.91 -4.11 5.65
CA GLU A 179 21.15 -4.90 6.62
C GLU A 179 19.89 -5.53 5.98
N ILE A 180 19.15 -4.75 5.18
CA ILE A 180 17.99 -5.27 4.42
C ILE A 180 18.43 -6.32 3.39
N ASN A 181 19.60 -6.17 2.78
CA ASN A 181 20.12 -7.15 1.84
C ASN A 181 20.43 -8.48 2.52
N GLU A 182 21.05 -8.45 3.71
CA GLU A 182 21.30 -9.64 4.51
C GLU A 182 19.99 -10.36 4.88
N ILE A 183 18.98 -9.63 5.34
CA ILE A 183 17.66 -10.20 5.63
C ILE A 183 17.06 -10.83 4.38
N SER A 184 17.06 -10.12 3.24
CA SER A 184 16.49 -10.60 1.97
C SER A 184 17.08 -11.94 1.53
N GLN A 185 18.38 -12.14 1.76
CA GLN A 185 19.07 -13.39 1.46
C GLN A 185 18.71 -14.51 2.44
N LYS A 186 18.47 -14.19 3.71
CA LYS A 186 18.04 -15.17 4.73
C LYS A 186 16.62 -15.66 4.49
N ILE A 187 15.68 -14.74 4.25
CA ILE A 187 14.26 -15.06 4.05
C ILE A 187 13.91 -15.42 2.60
N LEU A 188 14.90 -15.42 1.70
CA LEU A 188 14.75 -15.74 0.27
C LEU A 188 13.73 -14.88 -0.49
N ILE A 189 13.44 -13.67 0.00
CA ILE A 189 12.57 -12.68 -0.66
C ILE A 189 13.43 -11.66 -1.38
N GLN A 190 13.16 -11.42 -2.66
CA GLN A 190 13.88 -10.43 -3.44
C GLN A 190 13.62 -9.00 -2.96
N LYS A 191 14.59 -8.11 -3.16
CA LYS A 191 14.38 -6.65 -3.05
C LYS A 191 13.82 -6.11 -4.36
N PRO A 192 13.24 -4.88 -4.37
CA PRO A 192 13.00 -4.18 -5.63
C PRO A 192 14.27 -4.10 -6.46
N ARG A 193 14.12 -4.02 -7.78
CA ARG A 193 15.25 -4.02 -8.69
C ARG A 193 16.13 -2.79 -8.50
N HIS A 194 17.44 -3.01 -8.40
CA HIS A 194 18.43 -1.94 -8.37
C HIS A 194 18.59 -1.33 -9.77
N ILE A 195 18.17 -0.07 -9.94
CA ILE A 195 18.20 0.66 -11.22
C ILE A 195 19.58 1.30 -11.45
N GLY A 196 20.22 1.81 -10.40
CA GLY A 196 21.52 2.48 -10.50
C GLY A 196 21.97 3.10 -9.18
N THR A 197 23.07 3.84 -9.22
CA THR A 197 23.66 4.53 -8.05
C THR A 197 23.98 5.99 -8.40
N ILE A 198 23.69 6.92 -7.50
CA ILE A 198 24.25 8.28 -7.52
C ILE A 198 25.58 8.24 -6.76
N ILE A 199 26.65 8.66 -7.42
CA ILE A 199 28.00 8.69 -6.86
C ILE A 199 28.41 10.15 -6.64
N PRO A 200 28.55 10.60 -5.38
CA PRO A 200 29.13 11.88 -5.06
C PRO A 200 30.59 11.94 -5.49
N LYS A 201 30.98 13.06 -6.07
CA LYS A 201 32.36 13.46 -6.36
C LYS A 201 32.64 14.81 -5.69
N GLU A 202 33.88 15.27 -5.75
CA GLU A 202 34.34 16.46 -5.03
C GLU A 202 33.43 17.70 -5.21
N ASN A 203 32.89 17.91 -6.42
CA ASN A 203 31.97 19.02 -6.72
C ASN A 203 30.79 18.63 -7.63
N THR A 204 30.63 17.34 -7.92
CA THR A 204 29.61 16.85 -8.86
C THR A 204 28.96 15.56 -8.36
N TYR A 205 27.86 15.18 -8.99
CA TYR A 205 27.18 13.91 -8.82
C TYR A 205 27.16 13.20 -10.17
N LYS A 206 27.56 11.92 -10.17
CA LYS A 206 27.48 11.06 -11.34
C LYS A 206 26.38 10.02 -11.15
N LEU A 207 25.63 9.74 -12.20
CA LEU A 207 24.67 8.65 -12.22
C LEU A 207 25.29 7.41 -12.88
N GLU A 208 25.19 6.26 -12.22
CA GLU A 208 25.58 4.96 -12.78
C GLU A 208 24.40 4.01 -12.79
N LEU A 209 23.78 3.86 -13.95
CA LEU A 209 22.63 2.99 -14.21
C LEU A 209 23.10 1.57 -14.53
N ASN A 210 22.46 0.59 -13.89
CA ASN A 210 22.66 -0.84 -14.08
C ASN A 210 21.67 -1.45 -15.09
N ASP A 211 20.78 -0.62 -15.62
CA ASP A 211 19.67 -1.06 -16.42
C ASP A 211 20.06 -1.23 -17.91
N LYS A 212 20.01 -2.48 -18.38
CA LYS A 212 20.34 -2.88 -19.76
C LYS A 212 19.18 -2.74 -20.74
N TYR A 213 18.00 -2.30 -20.27
CA TYR A 213 16.80 -2.24 -21.09
C TYR A 213 16.79 -1.08 -22.09
N TYR A 214 17.74 -0.16 -22.00
CA TYR A 214 17.79 1.01 -22.86
C TYR A 214 19.14 1.15 -23.56
N GLU A 215 19.12 1.21 -24.89
CA GLU A 215 20.35 1.27 -25.71
C GLU A 215 21.18 2.51 -25.38
N LYS A 216 20.52 3.60 -24.96
CA LYS A 216 21.17 4.85 -24.57
C LYS A 216 21.54 4.94 -23.09
N THR A 217 21.43 3.87 -22.29
CA THR A 217 21.86 3.90 -20.87
C THR A 217 23.28 4.47 -20.71
N GLN A 218 24.18 4.16 -21.64
CA GLN A 218 25.55 4.71 -21.60
C GLN A 218 25.61 6.23 -21.79
N GLU A 219 24.69 6.83 -22.55
CA GLU A 219 24.63 8.30 -22.71
C GLU A 219 24.29 8.96 -21.37
N PHE A 220 23.38 8.38 -20.59
CA PHE A 220 23.03 8.86 -19.25
C PHE A 220 24.17 8.66 -18.24
N ASN A 221 24.88 7.53 -18.28
CA ASN A 221 25.99 7.22 -17.38
C ASN A 221 27.21 8.16 -17.54
N ASN A 222 27.31 8.83 -18.68
CA ASN A 222 28.38 9.79 -18.96
C ASN A 222 28.07 11.20 -18.45
N ARG A 223 26.87 11.44 -17.90
CA ARG A 223 26.47 12.75 -17.39
C ARG A 223 26.88 12.93 -15.93
N GLU A 224 27.34 14.14 -15.62
CA GLU A 224 27.68 14.59 -14.27
C GLU A 224 27.08 15.96 -14.07
N GLU A 225 26.53 16.20 -12.88
CA GLU A 225 25.85 17.46 -12.57
C GLU A 225 26.33 18.01 -11.23
N ASN A 226 26.23 19.33 -11.04
CA ASN A 226 26.75 19.97 -9.83
C ASN A 226 25.80 19.86 -8.63
N THR A 227 24.53 19.54 -8.87
CA THR A 227 23.51 19.51 -7.82
C THR A 227 22.73 18.19 -7.81
N VAL A 228 22.11 17.89 -6.67
CA VAL A 228 21.23 16.73 -6.51
C VAL A 228 19.95 16.90 -7.33
N ASP A 229 19.42 18.11 -7.45
CA ASP A 229 18.24 18.37 -8.26
C ASP A 229 18.49 18.09 -9.74
N ASP A 230 19.66 18.50 -10.25
CA ASP A 230 20.04 18.26 -11.64
C ASP A 230 20.18 16.75 -11.92
N ILE A 231 20.86 16.00 -11.03
CA ILE A 231 21.00 14.54 -11.21
C ILE A 231 19.65 13.82 -11.07
N LEU A 232 18.75 14.30 -10.20
CA LEU A 232 17.36 13.81 -10.14
C LEU A 232 16.58 14.13 -11.42
N GLY A 233 16.86 15.27 -12.06
CA GLY A 233 16.36 15.61 -13.39
C GLY A 233 16.77 14.60 -14.44
N ILE A 234 18.04 14.19 -14.45
CA ILE A 234 18.57 13.14 -15.34
C ILE A 234 17.85 11.81 -15.11
N ILE A 235 17.65 11.42 -13.86
CA ILE A 235 16.94 10.19 -13.51
C ILE A 235 15.50 10.23 -14.04
N LYS A 236 14.79 11.35 -13.86
CA LYS A 236 13.43 11.52 -14.38
C LYS A 236 13.39 11.44 -15.91
N GLU A 237 14.33 12.10 -16.60
CA GLU A 237 14.47 12.04 -18.05
C GLU A 237 14.68 10.60 -18.53
N TYR A 238 15.60 9.86 -17.90
CA TYR A 238 15.86 8.45 -18.22
C TYR A 238 14.60 7.58 -18.07
N LEU A 239 13.88 7.70 -16.95
CA LEU A 239 12.65 6.95 -16.70
C LEU A 239 11.55 7.34 -17.71
N ASP A 240 11.46 8.62 -18.09
CA ASP A 240 10.52 9.12 -19.09
C ASP A 240 10.76 8.53 -20.47
N GLU A 241 12.02 8.44 -20.92
CA GLU A 241 12.34 7.83 -22.21
C GLU A 241 11.94 6.35 -22.25
N ILE A 242 12.20 5.60 -21.18
CA ILE A 242 11.80 4.19 -21.09
C ILE A 242 10.30 4.02 -21.05
N ASN A 243 9.60 4.89 -20.31
CA ASN A 243 8.14 4.86 -20.24
C ASN A 243 7.53 5.16 -21.61
N LYS A 244 8.02 6.17 -22.35
CA LYS A 244 7.57 6.48 -23.72
C LYS A 244 7.78 5.31 -24.67
N ILE A 245 8.94 4.65 -24.60
CA ILE A 245 9.23 3.45 -25.42
C ILE A 245 8.25 2.33 -25.09
N ASN A 246 8.02 2.02 -23.80
CA ASN A 246 7.09 0.94 -23.43
C ASN A 246 5.64 1.27 -23.75
N VAL A 247 5.20 2.53 -23.61
CA VAL A 247 3.85 2.95 -24.02
C VAL A 247 3.69 2.74 -25.53
N ASN A 248 4.66 3.16 -26.34
CA ASN A 248 4.60 3.00 -27.80
C ASN A 248 4.63 1.53 -28.25
N GLN A 249 5.39 0.67 -27.56
CA GLN A 249 5.56 -0.73 -27.95
C GLN A 249 4.51 -1.68 -27.34
N LYS A 250 4.04 -1.39 -26.13
CA LYS A 250 3.24 -2.32 -25.31
C LYS A 250 1.97 -1.70 -24.73
N GLY A 251 1.79 -0.38 -24.83
CA GLY A 251 0.58 0.31 -24.37
C GLY A 251 0.50 0.58 -22.86
N PHE A 252 1.63 0.53 -22.14
CA PHE A 252 1.68 0.85 -20.70
C PHE A 252 3.06 1.40 -20.28
N ILE A 253 3.09 2.17 -19.19
CA ILE A 253 4.35 2.66 -18.58
C ILE A 253 5.06 1.54 -17.83
N LYS A 254 6.39 1.57 -17.77
CA LYS A 254 7.19 0.56 -17.08
C LYS A 254 7.50 0.93 -15.63
N TYR A 255 7.80 2.20 -15.37
CA TYR A 255 8.25 2.69 -14.08
C TYR A 255 7.29 3.70 -13.48
N GLU A 256 7.01 3.55 -12.18
CA GLU A 256 6.35 4.58 -11.38
C GLU A 256 7.31 5.70 -11.04
N GLY A 257 8.56 5.29 -10.81
CA GLY A 257 9.61 6.12 -10.25
C GLY A 257 10.72 5.27 -9.68
N VAL A 258 11.57 5.93 -8.91
CA VAL A 258 12.64 5.34 -8.12
C VAL A 258 12.49 5.72 -6.66
N VAL A 259 13.02 4.87 -5.80
CA VAL A 259 13.25 5.13 -4.39
C VAL A 259 14.76 5.16 -4.16
N LEU A 260 15.25 6.31 -3.74
CA LEU A 260 16.64 6.55 -3.35
C LEU A 260 16.79 6.18 -1.87
N ARG A 261 17.75 5.30 -1.57
CA ARG A 261 18.10 4.93 -0.20
C ARG A 261 19.31 5.75 0.27
N ASN A 262 19.06 6.78 1.07
CA ASN A 262 20.06 7.69 1.61
C ASN A 262 20.35 7.33 3.07
N GLY A 263 21.25 6.37 3.30
CA GLY A 263 21.43 5.77 4.63
C GLY A 263 20.15 5.04 5.09
N ARG A 264 19.43 5.63 6.06
CA ARG A 264 18.14 5.12 6.58
C ARG A 264 16.92 5.89 6.04
N GLU A 265 17.15 6.95 5.27
CA GLU A 265 16.09 7.79 4.70
C GLU A 265 15.70 7.33 3.29
N TYR A 266 14.44 7.57 2.94
CA TYR A 266 13.85 7.19 1.67
C TYR A 266 13.36 8.42 0.92
N ILE A 267 13.93 8.66 -0.25
CA ILE A 267 13.53 9.76 -1.13
C ILE A 267 12.88 9.16 -2.38
N LYS A 268 11.67 9.60 -2.73
CA LYS A 268 10.97 9.16 -3.95
C LYS A 268 11.15 10.17 -5.08
N SER A 269 11.36 9.68 -6.31
CA SER A 269 11.38 10.49 -7.51
C SER A 269 10.56 9.83 -8.62
N LYS A 270 9.57 10.54 -9.16
CA LYS A 270 8.66 10.05 -10.20
C LYS A 270 8.84 10.88 -11.48
N PRO A 271 8.85 10.25 -12.68
CA PRO A 271 9.00 10.94 -13.95
C PRO A 271 7.67 11.54 -14.43
N GLN A 272 7.73 12.47 -15.39
CA GLN A 272 6.53 13.20 -15.82
C GLN A 272 5.50 12.27 -16.48
N SER A 273 5.95 11.28 -17.23
CA SER A 273 5.13 10.26 -17.88
C SER A 273 4.28 9.44 -16.90
N TYR A 274 4.72 9.26 -15.65
CA TYR A 274 3.89 8.62 -14.62
C TYR A 274 2.68 9.50 -14.29
N PHE A 275 2.91 10.80 -14.08
CA PHE A 275 1.85 11.76 -13.78
C PHE A 275 0.87 11.90 -14.96
N GLU A 276 1.36 11.89 -16.19
CA GLU A 276 0.51 11.89 -17.40
C GLU A 276 -0.34 10.61 -17.48
N ALA A 277 0.26 9.45 -17.22
CA ALA A 277 -0.44 8.16 -17.21
C ALA A 277 -1.46 8.03 -16.08
N SER A 278 -1.21 8.64 -14.92
CA SER A 278 -2.14 8.69 -13.78
C SER A 278 -3.23 9.78 -13.93
N GLY A 279 -3.22 10.48 -15.07
CA GLY A 279 -4.19 11.52 -15.39
C GLY A 279 -4.03 12.78 -14.54
N ARG A 280 -2.86 12.98 -13.92
CA ARG A 280 -2.51 14.18 -13.16
C ARG A 280 -2.41 15.35 -14.14
N ASN A 281 -3.44 16.20 -14.13
CA ASN A 281 -3.41 17.45 -14.89
C ASN A 281 -2.57 18.49 -14.15
N VAL A 282 -2.06 19.49 -14.86
CA VAL A 282 -1.39 20.70 -14.33
C VAL A 282 -2.29 21.54 -13.39
N LEU A 283 -3.50 21.07 -13.05
CA LEU A 283 -4.56 21.79 -12.32
C LEU A 283 -4.96 21.10 -10.99
N GLY A 284 -4.10 20.27 -10.39
CA GLY A 284 -4.31 19.66 -9.07
C GLY A 284 -4.78 18.19 -9.11
N VAL A 285 -5.48 17.75 -8.04
CA VAL A 285 -5.92 16.34 -7.86
C VAL A 285 -6.83 15.89 -9.01
N SER A 286 -6.54 14.74 -9.62
CA SER A 286 -7.30 14.19 -10.75
C SER A 286 -8.47 13.31 -10.32
N LYS A 287 -9.43 13.09 -11.22
CA LYS A 287 -10.54 12.14 -10.99
C LYS A 287 -10.04 10.70 -10.83
N GLN A 288 -8.97 10.33 -11.54
CA GLN A 288 -8.41 8.98 -11.47
C GLN A 288 -7.75 8.73 -10.11
N GLU A 289 -7.08 9.74 -9.56
CA GLU A 289 -6.43 9.69 -8.25
C GLU A 289 -7.46 9.60 -7.13
N VAL A 290 -8.54 10.40 -7.20
CA VAL A 290 -9.69 10.26 -6.29
C VAL A 290 -10.29 8.85 -6.35
N LYS A 291 -10.46 8.30 -7.56
CA LYS A 291 -10.96 6.92 -7.69
C LYS A 291 -10.00 5.90 -7.09
N LYS A 292 -8.70 6.07 -7.26
CA LYS A 292 -7.66 5.20 -6.70
C LYS A 292 -7.75 5.18 -5.17
N GLU A 293 -7.82 6.34 -4.53
CA GLU A 293 -7.93 6.42 -3.07
C GLU A 293 -9.25 5.86 -2.53
N ILE A 294 -10.36 6.10 -3.24
CA ILE A 294 -11.64 5.45 -2.92
C ILE A 294 -11.48 3.93 -2.97
N HIS A 295 -10.97 3.38 -4.07
CA HIS A 295 -10.78 1.93 -4.22
C HIS A 295 -9.87 1.35 -3.14
N LYS A 296 -8.75 2.00 -2.80
CA LYS A 296 -7.87 1.55 -1.71
C LYS A 296 -8.61 1.42 -0.37
N ILE A 297 -9.35 2.45 0.03
CA ILE A 297 -10.09 2.43 1.30
C ILE A 297 -11.14 1.32 1.28
N LEU A 298 -11.79 1.10 0.14
CA LEU A 298 -12.79 0.05 0.01
C LEU A 298 -12.18 -1.33 0.00
N ASP A 299 -11.04 -1.53 -0.64
CA ASP A 299 -10.34 -2.80 -0.62
C ASP A 299 -9.90 -3.08 0.84
N GLU A 300 -9.33 -2.08 1.54
CA GLU A 300 -8.88 -2.21 2.93
C GLU A 300 -9.99 -2.27 3.98
N LYS A 301 -11.22 -1.83 3.68
CA LYS A 301 -12.30 -1.72 4.68
C LYS A 301 -13.68 -2.15 4.16
N SER A 302 -13.72 -3.03 3.14
CA SER A 302 -14.97 -3.42 2.47
C SER A 302 -16.06 -3.87 3.45
N ASP A 303 -15.72 -4.71 4.42
CA ASP A 303 -16.66 -5.24 5.41
C ASP A 303 -17.15 -4.14 6.37
N LEU A 304 -16.25 -3.29 6.87
CA LEU A 304 -16.58 -2.17 7.76
C LEU A 304 -17.50 -1.15 7.07
N ILE A 305 -17.25 -0.85 5.79
CA ILE A 305 -18.03 0.09 4.99
C ILE A 305 -19.45 -0.44 4.75
N LEU A 306 -19.61 -1.76 4.57
CA LEU A 306 -20.92 -2.39 4.43
C LEU A 306 -21.73 -2.39 5.73
N GLU A 307 -21.06 -2.40 6.88
CA GLU A 307 -21.71 -2.43 8.19
C GLU A 307 -22.00 -1.03 8.77
N LYS A 308 -21.06 -0.08 8.62
CA LYS A 308 -21.09 1.25 9.24
C LYS A 308 -20.53 2.32 8.29
N TYR A 309 -21.22 2.57 7.18
CA TYR A 309 -20.89 3.67 6.28
C TYR A 309 -21.07 5.04 6.97
N ASP A 310 -19.96 5.70 7.28
CA ASP A 310 -19.92 7.13 7.60
C ASP A 310 -19.14 7.87 6.50
N GLU A 311 -19.88 8.62 5.68
CA GLU A 311 -19.34 9.40 4.57
C GLU A 311 -18.24 10.36 5.01
N ARG A 312 -18.36 10.97 6.20
CA ARG A 312 -17.38 11.95 6.68
C ARG A 312 -16.04 11.27 7.00
N VAL A 313 -16.10 10.11 7.65
CA VAL A 313 -14.91 9.33 7.99
C VAL A 313 -14.16 8.91 6.72
N ILE A 314 -14.89 8.42 5.71
CA ILE A 314 -14.28 8.00 4.44
C ILE A 314 -13.69 9.20 3.68
N ILE A 315 -14.37 10.34 3.65
CA ILE A 315 -13.84 11.55 3.01
C ILE A 315 -12.58 12.05 3.71
N ASP A 316 -12.57 12.06 5.05
CA ASP A 316 -11.39 12.41 5.83
C ASP A 316 -10.22 11.50 5.45
N GLU A 317 -10.42 10.19 5.40
CA GLU A 317 -9.38 9.23 4.99
C GLU A 317 -8.89 9.44 3.55
N ILE A 318 -9.80 9.72 2.61
CA ILE A 318 -9.42 10.06 1.23
C ILE A 318 -8.55 11.32 1.21
N ASN A 319 -8.92 12.35 1.96
CA ASN A 319 -8.16 13.60 2.03
C ASN A 319 -6.76 13.34 2.62
N ILE A 320 -6.69 12.56 3.71
CA ILE A 320 -5.44 12.14 4.35
C ILE A 320 -4.50 11.47 3.35
N ASN A 321 -5.01 10.50 2.58
CA ASN A 321 -4.19 9.80 1.60
C ASN A 321 -3.77 10.70 0.44
N LEU A 322 -4.65 11.60 -0.02
CA LEU A 322 -4.31 12.55 -1.08
C LEU A 322 -3.23 13.55 -0.62
N GLU A 323 -3.25 13.96 0.64
CA GLU A 323 -2.21 14.84 1.22
C GLU A 323 -0.80 14.19 1.23
N GLU A 324 -0.68 12.87 1.05
CA GLU A 324 0.64 12.22 0.86
C GLU A 324 1.33 12.58 -0.47
N GLU A 325 0.54 13.00 -1.45
CA GLU A 325 1.02 13.29 -2.80
C GLU A 325 0.73 14.73 -3.25
N TYR A 326 -0.22 15.43 -2.62
CA TYR A 326 -0.70 16.75 -3.03
C TYR A 326 -0.68 17.76 -1.87
N ASP A 327 -0.49 19.04 -2.21
CA ASP A 327 -0.62 20.11 -1.24
C ASP A 327 -2.04 20.18 -0.66
N LYS A 328 -2.14 20.49 0.63
CA LYS A 328 -3.44 20.66 1.33
C LYS A 328 -4.38 21.60 0.57
N THR A 329 -3.86 22.68 -0.01
CA THR A 329 -4.68 23.65 -0.77
C THR A 329 -5.35 23.04 -1.99
N ASP A 330 -4.71 22.07 -2.65
CA ASP A 330 -5.26 21.36 -3.79
C ASP A 330 -6.28 20.31 -3.35
N VAL A 331 -5.98 19.56 -2.27
CA VAL A 331 -6.87 18.54 -1.71
C VAL A 331 -8.19 19.17 -1.25
N TYR A 332 -8.14 20.22 -0.43
CA TYR A 332 -9.33 20.89 0.11
C TYR A 332 -10.00 21.87 -0.86
N ASN A 333 -9.55 21.91 -2.11
CA ASN A 333 -10.21 22.72 -3.13
C ASN A 333 -11.70 22.31 -3.28
N PRO A 334 -12.67 23.26 -3.29
CA PRO A 334 -14.10 22.93 -3.41
C PRO A 334 -14.47 22.11 -4.67
N ARG A 335 -13.67 22.18 -5.74
CA ARG A 335 -13.81 21.33 -6.91
C ARG A 335 -13.44 19.88 -6.62
N VAL A 336 -12.34 19.66 -5.91
CA VAL A 336 -11.83 18.31 -5.55
C VAL A 336 -12.75 17.66 -4.52
N GLN A 337 -13.18 18.39 -3.49
CA GLN A 337 -14.13 17.88 -2.49
C GLN A 337 -15.47 17.43 -3.12
N ARG A 338 -16.01 18.21 -4.07
CA ARG A 338 -17.19 17.80 -4.84
C ARG A 338 -16.93 16.57 -5.72
N MET A 339 -15.72 16.42 -6.24
CA MET A 339 -15.33 15.26 -7.03
C MET A 339 -15.22 14.00 -6.18
N ILE A 340 -14.63 14.10 -4.98
CA ILE A 340 -14.58 13.02 -3.99
C ILE A 340 -15.99 12.55 -3.66
N LEU A 341 -16.85 13.46 -3.19
CA LEU A 341 -18.26 13.16 -2.88
C LEU A 341 -18.96 12.45 -4.04
N LYS A 342 -18.85 13.01 -5.25
CA LYS A 342 -19.49 12.43 -6.45
C LYS A 342 -18.96 11.03 -6.77
N GLN A 343 -17.64 10.80 -6.69
CA GLN A 343 -17.09 9.47 -6.98
C GLN A 343 -17.44 8.47 -5.88
N LEU A 344 -17.44 8.90 -4.62
CA LEU A 344 -17.82 8.07 -3.49
C LEU A 344 -19.29 7.63 -3.60
N HIS A 345 -20.21 8.56 -3.88
CA HIS A 345 -21.63 8.23 -4.12
C HIS A 345 -21.83 7.24 -5.26
N LEU A 346 -21.19 7.50 -6.41
CA LEU A 346 -21.25 6.58 -7.55
C LEU A 346 -20.73 5.18 -7.18
N PHE A 347 -19.72 5.11 -6.31
CA PHE A 347 -19.19 3.83 -5.87
C PHE A 347 -20.14 3.13 -4.89
N VAL A 348 -20.63 3.84 -3.86
CA VAL A 348 -21.56 3.30 -2.86
C VAL A 348 -22.84 2.79 -3.51
N GLU A 349 -23.33 3.45 -4.57
CA GLU A 349 -24.47 2.96 -5.36
C GLU A 349 -24.22 1.58 -6.00
N THR A 350 -22.96 1.20 -6.24
CA THR A 350 -22.59 -0.12 -6.76
C THR A 350 -22.45 -1.19 -5.67
N LEU A 351 -22.35 -0.80 -4.39
CA LEU A 351 -22.30 -1.75 -3.28
C LEU A 351 -23.68 -2.37 -3.02
N PRO A 352 -23.76 -3.68 -2.72
CA PRO A 352 -25.02 -4.32 -2.43
C PRO A 352 -25.53 -3.87 -1.05
N SER A 353 -26.75 -3.33 -1.01
CA SER A 353 -27.38 -2.99 0.28
C SER A 353 -27.59 -4.24 1.12
N LYS A 354 -27.60 -4.12 2.46
CA LYS A 354 -27.85 -5.25 3.38
C LYS A 354 -29.16 -5.99 3.05
N SER A 355 -30.20 -5.25 2.65
CA SER A 355 -31.45 -5.85 2.15
C SER A 355 -31.22 -6.71 0.91
N LEU A 356 -30.45 -6.23 -0.08
CA LEU A 356 -30.14 -7.00 -1.29
C LEU A 356 -29.27 -8.24 -0.97
N GLN A 357 -28.33 -8.09 -0.04
CA GLN A 357 -27.50 -9.20 0.45
C GLN A 357 -28.35 -10.27 1.12
N ASN A 358 -29.26 -9.89 2.02
CA ASN A 358 -30.19 -10.82 2.65
C ASN A 358 -31.07 -11.52 1.61
N THR A 359 -31.61 -10.79 0.64
CA THR A 359 -32.39 -11.40 -0.45
C THR A 359 -31.59 -12.45 -1.21
N VAL A 360 -30.31 -12.19 -1.50
CA VAL A 360 -29.43 -13.17 -2.16
C VAL A 360 -29.10 -14.36 -1.24
N ASN A 361 -28.85 -14.11 0.04
CA ASN A 361 -28.60 -15.16 1.03
C ASN A 361 -29.79 -16.10 1.14
N ASP A 362 -30.97 -15.55 1.40
CA ASP A 362 -32.23 -16.28 1.53
C ASP A 362 -32.50 -17.09 0.27
N LEU A 363 -32.26 -16.50 -0.91
CA LEU A 363 -32.45 -17.17 -2.19
C LEU A 363 -31.54 -18.40 -2.35
N VAL A 364 -30.26 -18.27 -2.01
CA VAL A 364 -29.28 -19.39 -2.11
C VAL A 364 -29.53 -20.45 -1.05
N GLU A 365 -29.87 -20.05 0.18
CA GLU A 365 -30.12 -20.96 1.30
C GLU A 365 -31.43 -21.75 1.14
N GLN A 366 -32.50 -21.10 0.64
CA GLN A 366 -33.80 -21.76 0.45
C GLN A 366 -33.83 -22.68 -0.76
N LYS A 367 -32.95 -22.47 -1.74
CA LYS A 367 -32.96 -23.20 -3.02
C LYS A 367 -31.55 -23.72 -3.41
N PRO A 368 -30.91 -24.53 -2.56
CA PRO A 368 -29.54 -24.96 -2.79
C PRO A 368 -29.40 -25.83 -4.05
N GLY A 369 -28.23 -25.77 -4.70
CA GLY A 369 -27.89 -26.62 -5.86
C GLY A 369 -28.43 -26.15 -7.21
N LEU A 370 -29.14 -25.03 -7.28
CA LEU A 370 -29.58 -24.44 -8.56
C LEU A 370 -28.40 -23.88 -9.37
N LYS A 371 -28.54 -23.85 -10.70
CA LYS A 371 -27.60 -23.15 -11.57
C LYS A 371 -27.81 -21.65 -11.47
N ILE A 372 -26.76 -20.87 -11.73
CA ILE A 372 -26.82 -19.40 -11.64
C ILE A 372 -27.96 -18.78 -12.47
N GLY A 373 -28.25 -19.32 -13.65
CA GLY A 373 -29.36 -18.86 -14.49
C GLY A 373 -30.74 -19.05 -13.85
N GLU A 374 -30.91 -20.09 -13.03
CA GLU A 374 -32.16 -20.39 -12.32
C GLU A 374 -32.34 -19.44 -11.12
N TYR A 375 -31.28 -19.21 -10.34
CA TYR A 375 -31.29 -18.19 -9.28
C TYR A 375 -31.60 -16.80 -9.84
N MET A 376 -30.96 -16.42 -10.96
CA MET A 376 -31.21 -15.12 -11.58
C MET A 376 -32.64 -14.96 -12.09
N LYS A 377 -33.23 -16.04 -12.61
CA LYS A 377 -34.63 -16.05 -13.03
C LYS A 377 -35.55 -15.84 -11.83
N ILE A 378 -35.34 -16.61 -10.76
CA ILE A 378 -36.12 -16.50 -9.52
C ILE A 378 -36.00 -15.11 -8.93
N PHE A 379 -34.78 -14.57 -8.82
CA PHE A 379 -34.56 -13.21 -8.34
C PHE A 379 -35.31 -12.17 -9.18
N ALA A 380 -35.26 -12.29 -10.51
CA ALA A 380 -35.92 -11.36 -11.42
C ALA A 380 -37.46 -11.41 -11.32
N ASP A 381 -38.02 -12.58 -11.00
CA ASP A 381 -39.45 -12.80 -10.81
C ASP A 381 -39.92 -12.31 -9.43
N GLU A 382 -39.15 -12.58 -8.37
CA GLU A 382 -39.48 -12.22 -6.98
C GLU A 382 -39.15 -10.75 -6.65
N ASN A 383 -38.19 -10.13 -7.34
CA ASN A 383 -37.71 -8.77 -7.08
C ASN A 383 -37.70 -7.87 -8.34
N PRO A 384 -38.86 -7.66 -9.00
CA PRO A 384 -38.92 -6.99 -10.29
C PRO A 384 -38.41 -5.54 -10.28
N LEU A 385 -38.54 -4.84 -9.15
CA LEU A 385 -38.04 -3.46 -8.97
C LEU A 385 -36.50 -3.38 -8.89
N LEU A 386 -35.84 -4.50 -8.59
CA LEU A 386 -34.39 -4.59 -8.42
C LEU A 386 -33.68 -5.17 -9.66
N LYS A 387 -34.39 -5.32 -10.79
CA LYS A 387 -33.79 -5.80 -12.06
C LYS A 387 -32.60 -4.95 -12.54
N HIS A 388 -32.60 -3.66 -12.25
CA HIS A 388 -31.45 -2.80 -12.58
C HIS A 388 -30.16 -3.20 -11.84
N LYS A 389 -30.27 -3.99 -10.74
CA LYS A 389 -29.14 -4.53 -9.96
C LYS A 389 -28.79 -5.97 -10.34
N SER A 390 -29.35 -6.56 -11.40
CA SER A 390 -29.15 -7.96 -11.76
C SER A 390 -27.69 -8.36 -11.93
N ARG A 391 -26.81 -7.48 -12.42
CA ARG A 391 -25.37 -7.77 -12.55
C ARG A 391 -24.68 -7.93 -11.20
N LEU A 392 -25.06 -7.11 -10.22
CA LEU A 392 -24.53 -7.18 -8.86
C LEU A 392 -24.99 -8.47 -8.18
N VAL A 393 -26.28 -8.79 -8.31
CA VAL A 393 -26.89 -10.01 -7.78
C VAL A 393 -26.27 -11.27 -8.38
N TYR A 394 -26.03 -11.27 -9.71
CA TYR A 394 -25.33 -12.36 -10.39
C TYR A 394 -23.97 -12.63 -9.74
N ASN A 395 -23.16 -11.59 -9.54
CA ASN A 395 -21.84 -11.74 -8.91
C ASN A 395 -21.93 -12.26 -7.47
N MET A 396 -22.92 -11.80 -6.70
CA MET A 396 -23.14 -12.25 -5.32
C MET A 396 -23.55 -13.72 -5.24
N ILE A 397 -24.45 -14.16 -6.12
CA ILE A 397 -24.86 -15.57 -6.21
C ILE A 397 -23.66 -16.43 -6.64
N LEU A 398 -22.92 -15.99 -7.67
CA LEU A 398 -21.75 -16.73 -8.17
C LEU A 398 -20.74 -17.03 -7.05
N LYS A 399 -20.45 -16.04 -6.20
CA LYS A 399 -19.55 -16.19 -5.05
C LYS A 399 -20.04 -17.16 -3.97
N LYS A 400 -21.34 -17.44 -3.90
CA LYS A 400 -21.95 -18.28 -2.86
C LYS A 400 -22.14 -19.73 -3.27
N ILE A 401 -22.16 -20.01 -4.57
CA ILE A 401 -22.41 -21.34 -5.11
C ILE A 401 -21.13 -22.00 -5.63
N GLN A 402 -20.03 -21.25 -5.68
CA GLN A 402 -18.65 -21.74 -5.77
C GLN A 402 -18.18 -22.10 -4.38
#